data_AF-A0A9E2Y8H5-F1
#
_entry.id   AF-A0A9E2Y8H5-F1
#
_cell.length_a   1.000
_cell.length_b   1.000
_cell.length_c   1.000
_cell.angle_alpha   90.00
_cell.angle_beta   90.00
_cell.angle_gamma   90.00
#
_symmetry.space_group_name_H-M   'P 1'
#
loop_
_entity.id
_entity.type
_entity.pdbx_description
1 polymer ?
#
loop_
_entity_poly.entity_id
_entity_poly.type
_entity_poly.pdbx_seq_one_letter_code
_entity_poly.pdbx_strand_id
1 'polypeptide(L)' 'LSVAIDKHRIELAGQIKTLGSYPVEIKLHKRVVAKTTVDVVPV' A
#
# COMPACT_ATOMS: atom_id res chain seq x y z
N LEU A 1 -10.60 6.36 12.23
CA LEU A 1 -11.22 5.55 11.16
C LEU A 1 -10.21 4.52 10.68
N SER A 2 -10.37 3.25 11.05
CA SER A 2 -9.58 2.14 10.49
C SER A 2 -10.37 1.51 9.34
N VAL A 3 -9.76 1.44 8.16
CA VAL A 3 -10.34 0.77 6.99
C VAL A 3 -9.69 -0.61 6.89
N ALA A 4 -10.49 -1.67 6.95
CA ALA A 4 -10.00 -3.03 6.75
C ALA A 4 -9.72 -3.24 5.25
N ILE A 5 -8.44 -3.42 4.90
CA ILE A 5 -7.99 -3.62 3.51
C ILE A 5 -7.48 -5.06 3.37
N ASP A 6 -7.90 -5.72 2.29
CA ASP A 6 -7.39 -7.03 1.91
C ASP A 6 -5.95 -6.92 1.41
N LYS A 7 -5.03 -7.65 2.07
CA LYS A 7 -3.59 -7.64 1.78
C LYS A 7 -3.27 -8.15 0.38
N HIS A 8 -4.08 -9.06 -0.17
CA HIS A 8 -3.85 -9.62 -1.52
C HIS A 8 -4.17 -8.62 -2.63
N ARG A 9 -4.89 -7.55 -2.31
CA ARG A 9 -5.23 -6.48 -3.25
C ARG A 9 -4.26 -5.31 -3.20
N ILE A 10 -3.27 -5.36 -2.32
CA ILE A 10 -2.20 -4.36 -2.22
C ILE A 10 -1.11 -4.76 -3.19
N GLU A 11 -0.90 -3.94 -4.21
CA GLU A 11 0.21 -4.06 -5.13
C GLU A 11 1.32 -3.11 -4.70
N LEU A 12 2.48 -3.71 -4.41
CA LEU A 12 3.72 -3.00 -4.21
C LEU A 12 4.59 -3.21 -5.45
N ALA A 13 5.25 -2.15 -5.91
CA ALA A 13 6.18 -2.24 -7.04
C ALA A 13 7.40 -3.16 -6.75
N GLY A 14 7.65 -3.46 -5.46
CA GLY A 14 8.67 -4.38 -5.01
C GLY A 14 8.62 -4.60 -3.50
N GLN A 15 9.49 -5.46 -2.98
CA GLN A 15 9.64 -5.65 -1.54
C GLN A 15 10.16 -4.39 -0.86
N ILE A 16 9.55 -3.99 0.26
CA ILE A 16 10.04 -2.93 1.14
C ILE A 16 11.25 -3.48 1.92
N LYS A 17 12.44 -2.89 1.71
CA LYS A 17 13.70 -3.33 2.32
C LYS A 17 14.41 -2.25 3.13
N THR A 18 14.01 -0.99 2.97
CA THR A 18 14.64 0.15 3.65
C THR A 18 13.57 1.02 4.29
N LEU A 19 13.99 1.89 5.20
CA LEU A 19 13.15 2.96 5.72
C LEU A 19 12.90 3.99 4.61
N GLY A 20 11.72 4.62 4.61
CA GLY A 20 11.35 5.62 3.60
C GLY A 20 9.91 5.49 3.12
N SER A 21 9.57 6.31 2.13
CA SER A 21 8.22 6.41 1.56
C SER A 21 8.07 5.55 0.32
N TYR A 22 7.03 4.72 0.29
CA TYR A 22 6.74 3.82 -0.82
C TYR A 22 5.35 4.07 -1.38
N PRO A 23 5.22 4.38 -2.69
CA PRO A 23 3.92 4.41 -3.32
C PRO A 23 3.36 2.98 -3.42
N VAL A 24 2.13 2.80 -2.98
CA VAL A 24 1.38 1.53 -3.07
C VAL A 24 0.05 1.76 -3.77
N GLU A 25 -0.35 0.77 -4.55
CA GLU A 25 -1.63 0.79 -5.25
C GLU A 25 -2.54 -0.30 -4.66
N ILE A 26 -3.74 0.08 -4.26
CA ILE A 26 -4.70 -0.81 -3.62
C ILE A 26 -5.88 -0.97 -4.58
N LYS A 27 -6.03 -2.18 -5.12
CA LYS A 27 -7.14 -2.52 -6.03
C LYS A 27 -8.41 -2.79 -5.24
N LEU A 28 -9.24 -1.76 -5.04
CA LEU A 28 -10.49 -1.90 -4.28
C LEU A 28 -11.58 -2.62 -5.09
N HIS A 29 -11.68 -2.34 -6.39
CA HIS A 29 -12.65 -2.98 -7.29
C HIS A 29 -12.17 -3.01 -8.75
N LYS A 30 -12.93 -3.64 -9.66
CA LYS A 30 -12.53 -3.93 -11.06
C LYS A 30 -12.02 -2.72 -11.86
N ARG A 31 -12.43 -1.49 -11.50
CA ARG A 31 -11.97 -0.24 -12.12
C ARG A 31 -11.61 0.83 -11.08
N VAL A 32 -11.41 0.44 -9.82
CA VAL A 32 -11.10 1.38 -8.73
C VAL A 32 -9.77 0.99 -8.11
N VAL A 33 -8.78 1.85 -8.28
CA VAL A 33 -7.44 1.73 -7.71
C VAL A 33 -7.20 2.94 -6.83
N ALA A 34 -6.98 2.71 -5.54
CA ALA A 34 -6.56 3.75 -4.61
C ALA A 34 -5.03 3.82 -4.63
N LYS A 35 -4.48 5.02 -4.83
CA LYS A 35 -3.03 5.26 -4.76
C LYS A 35 -2.74 5.93 -3.43
N THR A 36 -1.82 5.36 -2.66
CA THR A 36 -1.40 5.92 -1.37
C THR A 36 0.09 5.75 -1.19
N THR A 37 0.67 6.55 -0.30
CA THR A 37 2.08 6.42 0.10
C THR A 37 2.11 5.79 1.48
N VAL A 38 2.99 4.81 1.67
CA VAL A 38 3.26 4.18 2.96
C VAL A 38 4.64 4.61 3.42
N ASP A 39 4.70 5.22 4.59
CA ASP A 39 5.96 5.62 5.22
C ASP A 39 6.41 4.54 6.20
N VAL A 40 7.62 4.05 5.97
CA VAL A 40 8.25 3.03 6.81
C VAL A 40 9.19 3.74 7.76
N VAL A 41 8.76 3.83 9.02
CA VAL A 41 9.50 4.45 10.12
C VAL A 41 10.10 3.38 11.04
N PRO A 42 11.25 3.64 11.67
CA PRO A 42 11.78 2.75 12.70
C PRO A 42 10.79 2.67 13.87
N VAL A 43 10.58 1.45 14.35
CA VAL A 43 9.66 1.12 15.46
C VAL A 43 10.28 1.50 16.80
#